data_AF-A0A9D8BH93-F1
#
_entry.id   AF-A0A9D8BH93-F1
#
_cell.length_a   1.000
_cell.length_b   1.000
_cell.length_c   1.000
_cell.angle_alpha   90.00
_cell.angle_beta   90.00
_cell.angle_gamma   90.00
#
_symmetry.space_group_name_H-M   'P 1'
#
loop_
_entity.id
_entity.type
_entity.pdbx_description
1 polymer ?
#
loop_
_entity_poly.entity_id
_entity_poly.type
_entity_poly.pdbx_seq_one_letter_code
_entity_poly.pdbx_strand_id
1 'polypeptide(L)'
;MPLKHFTETFLIVALGAIIALTGLLISTLPHLPDGALPWAVLFALSIIYPLLLLPMFRVRRADTFFRNVHWFPSLMLLIWLALEGMIYKGVLGETSVNVFTWGWALGAVAFGFLLIVYYCLQVIRRRVPRVAFLSLILVPFAAFAIVSERGSSWESELSASLWGADFWQMNVSSGALALLPGGGSKPVLEPSDDAKEEQWRERLREQERREERIAARMKSRGMTERKSASSEAKLVAAVASSSSKSSKSVAVLSGTGDELRNAGTMPGKLPTSGFGWSTIISLLAVGYVTLLQRRAQERA
;
A
#
# COMPACT_ATOMS: atom_id res chain seq x y z
N MET A 1 -34.15 -12.95 6.16
CA MET A 1 -34.33 -14.23 5.43
C MET A 1 -32.99 -14.96 5.37
N PRO A 2 -32.96 -16.29 5.60
CA PRO A 2 -31.72 -17.08 5.50
C PRO A 2 -31.11 -16.98 4.09
N LEU A 3 -29.79 -17.16 3.97
CA LEU A 3 -29.08 -17.16 2.68
C LEU A 3 -29.74 -18.15 1.71
N LYS A 4 -30.09 -17.67 0.51
CA LYS A 4 -30.51 -18.57 -0.58
C LYS A 4 -29.37 -19.53 -0.87
N HIS A 5 -29.68 -20.81 -1.04
CA HIS A 5 -28.70 -21.89 -1.27
C HIS A 5 -27.68 -21.60 -2.38
N PHE A 6 -28.09 -20.82 -3.40
CA PHE A 6 -27.20 -20.38 -4.48
C PHE A 6 -26.13 -19.38 -4.00
N THR A 7 -26.51 -18.36 -3.23
CA THR A 7 -25.57 -17.34 -2.72
C THR A 7 -24.55 -17.95 -1.77
N GLU A 8 -24.98 -18.87 -0.91
CA GLU A 8 -24.09 -19.58 0.00
C GLU A 8 -23.06 -20.43 -0.76
N THR A 9 -23.51 -21.18 -1.77
CA THR A 9 -22.62 -21.99 -2.63
C THR A 9 -21.63 -21.10 -3.38
N PHE A 10 -22.09 -19.98 -3.92
CA PHE A 10 -21.22 -19.01 -4.59
C PHE A 10 -20.14 -18.46 -3.65
N LEU A 11 -20.51 -18.06 -2.43
CA LEU A 11 -19.57 -17.54 -1.44
C LEU A 11 -18.55 -18.59 -0.99
N ILE A 12 -18.97 -19.85 -0.82
CA ILE A 12 -18.07 -20.98 -0.52
C ILE A 12 -17.02 -21.14 -1.62
N VAL A 13 -17.46 -21.16 -2.89
CA VAL A 13 -16.56 -21.33 -4.04
C VAL A 13 -15.64 -20.11 -4.19
N ALA A 14 -16.19 -18.90 -4.03
CA ALA A 14 -15.40 -17.67 -4.05
C ALA A 14 -14.36 -17.64 -2.93
N LEU A 15 -14.70 -18.10 -1.72
CA LEU A 15 -13.77 -18.20 -0.62
C LEU A 15 -12.65 -19.22 -0.93
N GLY A 16 -12.98 -20.39 -1.49
CA GLY A 16 -11.96 -21.35 -1.94
C GLY A 16 -11.00 -20.76 -2.97
N ALA A 17 -11.52 -20.01 -3.95
CA ALA A 17 -10.70 -19.30 -4.93
C ALA A 17 -9.81 -18.22 -4.28
N ILE A 18 -10.35 -17.46 -3.31
CA ILE A 18 -9.60 -16.44 -2.58
C ILE A 18 -8.48 -17.07 -1.73
N ILE A 19 -8.73 -18.21 -1.08
CA ILE A 19 -7.70 -18.93 -0.31
C ILE A 19 -6.57 -19.40 -1.23
N ALA A 20 -6.91 -20.02 -2.38
CA ALA A 20 -5.93 -20.44 -3.36
C ALA A 20 -5.11 -19.25 -3.91
N LEU A 21 -5.78 -18.15 -4.26
CA LEU A 21 -5.14 -16.93 -4.71
C LEU A 21 -4.22 -16.34 -3.62
N THR A 22 -4.67 -16.35 -2.37
CA THR A 22 -3.88 -15.86 -1.24
C THR A 22 -2.63 -16.70 -1.03
N GLY A 23 -2.73 -18.03 -1.13
CA GLY A 23 -1.57 -18.93 -1.08
C GLY A 23 -0.53 -18.63 -2.16
N LEU A 24 -0.99 -18.47 -3.41
CA LEU A 24 -0.13 -18.08 -4.54
C LEU A 24 0.51 -16.69 -4.35
N LEU A 25 -0.25 -15.73 -3.83
CA LEU A 25 0.29 -14.39 -3.58
C LEU A 25 1.33 -14.44 -2.46
N ILE A 26 1.06 -15.13 -1.35
CA ILE A 26 2.00 -15.34 -0.23
C ILE A 26 3.34 -15.89 -0.73
N SER A 27 3.33 -16.89 -1.62
CA SER A 27 4.57 -17.49 -2.11
C SER A 27 5.34 -16.63 -3.10
N THR A 28 4.69 -15.63 -3.71
CA THR A 28 5.36 -14.71 -4.64
C THR A 28 5.74 -13.39 -3.98
N LEU A 29 5.40 -13.18 -2.69
CA LEU A 29 5.74 -11.94 -2.01
C LEU A 29 7.26 -11.77 -1.87
N PRO A 30 7.79 -10.55 -2.10
CA PRO A 30 9.11 -10.21 -1.64
C PRO A 30 9.21 -10.29 -0.11
N HIS A 31 10.34 -10.76 0.39
CA HIS A 31 10.61 -10.82 1.83
C HIS A 31 10.74 -9.43 2.46
N LEU A 32 10.46 -9.35 3.76
CA LEU A 32 10.71 -8.15 4.54
C LEU A 32 12.22 -7.88 4.68
N PRO A 33 12.67 -6.60 4.65
CA PRO A 33 11.88 -5.37 4.69
C PRO A 33 11.38 -4.85 3.33
N ASP A 34 11.99 -5.28 2.23
CA ASP A 34 11.74 -4.71 0.89
C ASP A 34 10.29 -4.93 0.41
N GLY A 35 9.66 -6.02 0.86
CA GLY A 35 8.26 -6.35 0.56
C GLY A 35 7.19 -5.77 1.48
N ALA A 36 7.53 -4.83 2.37
CA ALA A 36 6.59 -4.32 3.37
C ALA A 36 5.31 -3.71 2.77
N LEU A 37 5.43 -2.99 1.64
CA LEU A 37 4.28 -2.34 1.00
C LEU A 37 3.36 -3.35 0.28
N PRO A 38 3.85 -4.25 -0.59
CA PRO A 38 3.08 -5.41 -1.08
C PRO A 38 2.34 -6.16 0.03
N TRP A 39 3.04 -6.45 1.12
CA TRP A 39 2.49 -7.16 2.26
C TRP A 39 1.35 -6.39 2.93
N ALA A 40 1.55 -5.10 3.22
CA ALA A 40 0.55 -4.27 3.87
C ALA A 40 -0.72 -4.13 3.01
N VAL A 41 -0.57 -4.00 1.70
CA VAL A 41 -1.71 -3.93 0.76
C VAL A 41 -2.48 -5.25 0.76
N LEU A 42 -1.80 -6.39 0.64
CA LEU A 42 -2.45 -7.69 0.66
C LEU A 42 -3.14 -7.99 1.99
N PHE A 43 -2.48 -7.65 3.10
CA PHE A 43 -3.07 -7.78 4.43
C PHE A 43 -4.31 -6.92 4.57
N ALA A 44 -4.27 -5.65 4.16
CA ALA A 44 -5.43 -4.77 4.16
C ALA A 44 -6.58 -5.33 3.31
N LEU A 45 -6.31 -5.80 2.09
CA LEU A 45 -7.30 -6.43 1.22
C LEU A 45 -7.93 -7.67 1.86
N SER A 46 -7.11 -8.50 2.52
CA SER A 46 -7.56 -9.72 3.21
C SER A 46 -8.50 -9.43 4.39
N ILE A 47 -8.38 -8.26 5.02
CA ILE A 47 -9.26 -7.79 6.10
C ILE A 47 -10.49 -7.08 5.54
N ILE A 48 -10.32 -6.25 4.51
CA ILE A 48 -11.42 -5.54 3.85
C ILE A 48 -12.42 -6.54 3.26
N TYR A 49 -11.95 -7.64 2.67
CA TYR A 49 -12.79 -8.70 2.11
C TYR A 49 -13.89 -9.21 3.08
N PRO A 50 -13.58 -9.79 4.26
CA PRO A 50 -14.60 -10.27 5.18
C PRO A 50 -15.42 -9.12 5.76
N LEU A 51 -14.82 -7.94 5.98
CA LEU A 51 -15.53 -6.76 6.48
C LEU A 51 -16.63 -6.29 5.53
N LEU A 52 -16.37 -6.27 4.22
CA LEU A 52 -17.38 -5.92 3.20
C LEU A 52 -18.53 -6.94 3.15
N LEU A 53 -18.29 -8.19 3.54
CA LEU A 53 -19.30 -9.24 3.60
C LEU A 53 -20.07 -9.26 4.93
N LEU A 54 -19.54 -8.67 6.00
CA LEU A 54 -20.20 -8.65 7.32
C LEU A 54 -21.64 -8.11 7.30
N PRO A 55 -21.97 -6.99 6.63
CA PRO A 55 -23.35 -6.51 6.56
C PRO A 55 -24.29 -7.55 5.95
N MET A 56 -23.84 -8.21 4.87
CA MET A 56 -24.60 -9.27 4.20
C MET A 56 -24.83 -10.46 5.13
N PHE A 57 -23.79 -10.89 5.85
CA PHE A 57 -23.87 -12.01 6.79
C PHE A 57 -24.77 -11.73 7.99
N ARG A 58 -24.74 -10.50 8.51
CA ARG A 58 -25.62 -10.08 9.62
C ARG A 58 -27.08 -10.07 9.20
N VAL A 59 -27.41 -9.46 8.06
CA VAL A 59 -28.79 -9.36 7.56
C VAL A 59 -29.38 -10.74 7.26
N ARG A 60 -28.56 -11.65 6.72
CA ARG A 60 -29.00 -13.00 6.33
C ARG A 60 -28.81 -14.06 7.41
N ARG A 61 -28.39 -13.67 8.62
CA ARG A 61 -28.14 -14.55 9.78
C ARG A 61 -27.29 -15.77 9.41
N ALA A 62 -26.16 -15.53 8.74
CA ALA A 62 -25.22 -16.59 8.40
C ALA A 62 -24.63 -17.23 9.66
N ASP A 63 -24.28 -18.52 9.59
CA ASP A 63 -23.67 -19.26 10.69
C ASP A 63 -22.38 -18.58 11.19
N THR A 64 -22.11 -18.68 12.48
CA THR A 64 -20.87 -18.15 13.08
C THR A 64 -19.63 -18.80 12.47
N PHE A 65 -19.66 -20.12 12.27
CA PHE A 65 -18.55 -20.82 11.63
C PHE A 65 -18.29 -20.29 10.22
N PHE A 66 -19.33 -20.19 9.40
CA PHE A 66 -19.23 -19.67 8.04
C PHE A 66 -18.62 -18.26 8.00
N ARG A 67 -19.04 -17.37 8.90
CA ARG A 67 -18.48 -16.02 9.03
C ARG A 67 -17.00 -16.03 9.40
N ASN A 68 -16.60 -16.92 10.31
CA ASN A 68 -15.22 -16.99 10.79
C ASN A 68 -14.26 -17.54 9.72
N VAL A 69 -14.69 -18.50 8.89
CA VAL A 69 -13.83 -19.05 7.82
C VAL A 69 -13.46 -17.99 6.78
N HIS A 70 -14.26 -16.93 6.60
CA HIS A 70 -13.91 -15.82 5.69
C HIS A 70 -12.71 -14.99 6.18
N TRP A 71 -12.36 -15.08 7.46
CA TRP A 71 -11.15 -14.46 8.00
C TRP A 71 -9.90 -15.30 7.77
N PHE A 72 -10.03 -16.53 7.26
CA PHE A 72 -8.91 -17.44 7.05
C PHE A 72 -7.77 -16.86 6.18
N PRO A 73 -8.03 -16.15 5.05
CA PRO A 73 -6.96 -15.52 4.28
C PRO A 73 -6.13 -14.51 5.10
N SER A 74 -6.78 -13.71 5.95
CA SER A 74 -6.07 -12.78 6.82
C SER A 74 -5.25 -13.49 7.90
N LEU A 75 -5.76 -14.62 8.41
CA LEU A 75 -5.04 -15.46 9.37
C LEU A 75 -3.79 -16.10 8.74
N MET A 76 -3.90 -16.58 7.49
CA MET A 76 -2.74 -17.11 6.74
C MET A 76 -1.63 -16.06 6.64
N LEU A 77 -1.97 -14.82 6.25
CA LEU A 77 -1.01 -13.71 6.16
C LEU A 77 -0.41 -13.33 7.51
N LEU A 78 -1.19 -13.38 8.59
CA LEU A 78 -0.72 -13.07 9.93
C LEU A 78 0.26 -14.13 10.44
N ILE A 79 -0.06 -15.42 10.22
CA ILE A 79 0.85 -16.53 10.55
C ILE A 79 2.15 -16.40 9.75
N TRP A 80 2.04 -16.10 8.46
CA TRP A 80 3.20 -15.85 7.60
C TRP A 80 4.09 -14.72 8.15
N LEU A 81 3.51 -13.57 8.47
CA LEU A 81 4.24 -12.44 9.05
C LEU A 81 4.90 -12.81 10.38
N ALA A 82 4.19 -13.56 11.23
CA ALA A 82 4.75 -14.00 12.50
C ALA A 82 5.98 -14.90 12.29
N LEU A 83 5.94 -15.80 11.31
CA LEU A 83 7.08 -16.65 10.94
C LEU A 83 8.26 -15.82 10.40
N GLU A 84 8.02 -14.88 9.48
CA GLU A 84 9.09 -13.99 8.98
C GLU A 84 9.67 -13.12 10.10
N GLY A 85 8.84 -12.59 11.00
CA GLY A 85 9.29 -11.83 12.16
C GLY A 85 10.10 -12.66 13.15
N MET A 86 9.81 -13.96 13.28
CA MET A 86 10.59 -14.89 14.10
C MET A 86 11.93 -15.26 13.45
N ILE A 87 11.99 -15.37 12.12
CA ILE A 87 13.27 -15.50 11.38
C ILE A 87 14.13 -14.26 11.60
N TYR A 88 13.56 -13.06 11.44
CA TYR A 88 14.29 -11.80 11.60
C TYR A 88 14.91 -11.67 12.99
N LYS A 89 14.25 -12.21 14.02
CA LYS A 89 14.75 -12.24 15.41
C LYS A 89 15.72 -13.40 15.69
N GLY A 90 15.99 -14.27 14.72
CA GLY A 90 16.88 -15.43 14.86
C GLY A 90 16.33 -16.57 15.72
N VAL A 91 15.00 -16.62 15.95
CA VAL A 91 14.37 -17.63 16.82
C VAL A 91 14.12 -18.95 16.07
N LEU A 92 13.86 -18.87 14.76
CA LEU A 92 13.62 -20.02 13.89
C LEU A 92 14.68 -20.07 12.78
N GLY A 93 15.12 -21.27 12.43
CA GLY A 93 15.94 -21.49 11.24
C GLY A 93 15.09 -21.47 9.96
N GLU A 94 15.70 -21.08 8.85
CA GLU A 94 15.06 -20.96 7.52
C GLU A 94 14.34 -22.24 7.07
N THR A 95 14.82 -23.41 7.50
CA THR A 95 14.22 -24.72 7.22
C THR A 95 12.79 -24.87 7.74
N SER A 96 12.44 -24.21 8.85
CA SER A 96 11.10 -24.28 9.45
C SER A 96 10.07 -23.51 8.63
N VAL A 97 10.52 -22.47 7.92
CA VAL A 97 9.65 -21.61 7.11
C VAL A 97 9.49 -22.15 5.70
N ASN A 98 10.51 -22.85 5.19
CA ASN A 98 10.40 -23.55 3.92
C ASN A 98 9.23 -24.56 3.94
N VAL A 99 9.00 -25.24 5.06
CA VAL A 99 7.83 -26.15 5.23
C VAL A 99 6.48 -25.41 5.09
N PHE A 100 6.43 -24.14 5.46
CA PHE A 100 5.21 -23.33 5.38
C PHE A 100 4.99 -22.72 3.99
N THR A 101 6.05 -22.33 3.28
CA THR A 101 5.96 -21.79 1.90
C THR A 101 5.90 -22.85 0.82
N TRP A 102 6.35 -24.07 1.12
CA TRP A 102 6.45 -25.16 0.16
C TRP A 102 5.15 -25.34 -0.64
N GLY A 103 5.31 -25.46 -1.97
CA GLY A 103 4.19 -25.65 -2.89
C GLY A 103 3.15 -24.53 -2.85
N TRP A 104 3.59 -23.27 -2.81
CA TRP A 104 2.70 -22.10 -2.75
C TRP A 104 1.82 -22.06 -1.49
N ALA A 105 2.46 -22.33 -0.35
CA ALA A 105 1.76 -22.52 0.92
C ALA A 105 0.69 -23.63 0.86
N LEU A 106 1.00 -24.74 0.18
CA LEU A 106 0.05 -25.84 -0.08
C LEU A 106 -0.58 -26.34 1.21
N GLY A 107 0.21 -26.47 2.28
CA GLY A 107 -0.27 -26.92 3.58
C GLY A 107 -1.35 -26.00 4.16
N ALA A 108 -1.12 -24.68 4.11
CA ALA A 108 -2.07 -23.69 4.61
C ALA A 108 -3.33 -23.62 3.74
N VAL A 109 -3.17 -23.68 2.40
CA VAL A 109 -4.30 -23.71 1.46
C VAL A 109 -5.13 -24.99 1.68
N ALA A 110 -4.49 -26.16 1.74
CA ALA A 110 -5.16 -27.43 2.00
C ALA A 110 -5.92 -27.40 3.32
N PHE A 111 -5.34 -26.85 4.39
CA PHE A 111 -6.02 -26.68 5.66
C PHE A 111 -7.25 -25.77 5.55
N GLY A 112 -7.17 -24.66 4.83
CA GLY A 112 -8.31 -23.79 4.53
C GLY A 112 -9.44 -24.51 3.79
N PHE A 113 -9.08 -25.30 2.77
CA PHE A 113 -10.04 -26.12 2.03
C PHE A 113 -10.66 -27.21 2.92
N LEU A 114 -9.89 -27.84 3.81
CA LEU A 114 -10.41 -28.80 4.78
C LEU A 114 -11.43 -28.16 5.72
N LEU A 115 -11.19 -26.94 6.21
CA LEU A 115 -12.17 -26.20 7.02
C LEU A 115 -13.47 -25.92 6.26
N ILE A 116 -13.37 -25.55 4.98
CA ILE A 116 -14.54 -25.32 4.13
C ILE A 116 -15.28 -26.63 3.84
N VAL A 117 -14.57 -27.71 3.52
CA VAL A 117 -15.15 -29.03 3.29
C VAL A 117 -15.84 -29.52 4.56
N TYR A 118 -15.21 -29.36 5.73
CA TYR A 118 -15.81 -29.67 7.02
C TYR A 118 -17.13 -28.93 7.23
N TYR A 119 -17.18 -27.62 6.93
CA TYR A 119 -18.43 -26.86 6.94
C TYR A 119 -19.47 -27.44 5.96
N CYS A 120 -19.05 -27.79 4.75
CA CYS A 120 -19.95 -28.36 3.74
C CYS A 120 -20.48 -29.74 4.13
N LEU A 121 -19.74 -30.52 4.92
CA LEU A 121 -20.19 -31.82 5.43
C LEU A 121 -21.19 -31.68 6.58
N GLN A 122 -21.01 -30.68 7.45
CA GLN A 122 -21.96 -30.34 8.50
C GLN A 122 -23.33 -29.90 7.92
N VAL A 123 -23.30 -29.16 6.81
CA VAL A 123 -24.52 -28.76 6.10
C VAL A 123 -24.93 -29.84 5.10
N ILE A 124 -25.73 -30.81 5.56
CA ILE A 124 -26.11 -32.05 4.84
C ILE A 124 -26.70 -31.79 3.43
N ARG A 125 -27.32 -30.61 3.19
CA ARG A 125 -28.00 -30.28 1.93
C ARG A 125 -27.04 -29.71 0.88
N ARG A 126 -26.95 -30.37 -0.29
CA ARG A 126 -26.11 -29.98 -1.47
C ARG A 126 -24.59 -30.02 -1.24
N ARG A 127 -24.10 -30.94 -0.40
CA ARG A 127 -22.65 -31.16 -0.17
C ARG A 127 -21.88 -31.53 -1.45
N VAL A 128 -22.45 -32.38 -2.31
CA VAL A 128 -21.77 -32.89 -3.51
C VAL A 128 -21.33 -31.78 -4.47
N PRO A 129 -22.20 -30.86 -4.95
CA PRO A 129 -21.75 -29.81 -5.86
C PRO A 129 -20.74 -28.86 -5.21
N ARG A 130 -20.90 -28.53 -3.91
CA ARG A 130 -19.97 -27.65 -3.19
C ARG A 130 -18.56 -28.25 -3.14
N VAL A 131 -18.46 -29.51 -2.72
CA VAL A 131 -17.19 -30.22 -2.66
C VAL A 131 -16.60 -30.43 -4.05
N ALA A 132 -17.43 -30.73 -5.06
CA ALA A 132 -16.96 -30.87 -6.44
C ALA A 132 -16.34 -29.56 -6.98
N PHE A 133 -16.99 -28.41 -6.79
CA PHE A 133 -16.40 -27.12 -7.20
C PHE A 133 -15.12 -26.78 -6.43
N LEU A 134 -15.08 -27.09 -5.13
CA LEU A 134 -13.86 -26.89 -4.33
C LEU A 134 -12.72 -27.80 -4.80
N SER A 135 -13.01 -29.08 -5.10
CA SER A 135 -11.99 -29.99 -5.67
C SER A 135 -11.51 -29.52 -7.04
N LEU A 136 -12.38 -28.93 -7.85
CA LEU A 136 -12.02 -28.37 -9.16
C LEU A 136 -11.07 -27.17 -9.04
N ILE A 137 -11.03 -26.49 -7.89
CA ILE A 137 -10.04 -25.43 -7.61
C ILE A 137 -8.78 -26.02 -6.97
N LEU A 138 -8.96 -26.87 -5.96
CA LEU A 138 -7.84 -27.41 -5.17
C LEU A 138 -6.94 -28.34 -5.97
N VAL A 139 -7.50 -29.22 -6.81
CA VAL A 139 -6.72 -30.23 -7.55
C VAL A 139 -5.80 -29.55 -8.57
N PRO A 140 -6.26 -28.63 -9.43
CA PRO A 140 -5.35 -27.88 -10.29
C PRO A 140 -4.32 -27.10 -9.48
N PHE A 141 -4.72 -26.40 -8.41
CA PHE A 141 -3.79 -25.65 -7.56
C PHE A 141 -2.67 -26.54 -7.01
N ALA A 142 -3.02 -27.69 -6.42
CA ALA A 142 -2.06 -28.64 -5.88
C ALA A 142 -1.16 -29.25 -6.97
N ALA A 143 -1.73 -29.57 -8.14
CA ALA A 143 -0.95 -30.06 -9.27
C ALA A 143 0.08 -29.01 -9.74
N PHE A 144 -0.34 -27.76 -9.90
CA PHE A 144 0.57 -26.66 -10.27
C PHE A 144 1.66 -26.44 -9.22
N ALA A 145 1.30 -26.40 -7.94
CA ALA A 145 2.25 -26.27 -6.83
C ALA A 145 3.30 -27.40 -6.82
N ILE A 146 2.89 -28.65 -7.03
CA ILE A 146 3.84 -29.78 -7.04
C ILE A 146 4.72 -29.77 -8.29
N VAL A 147 4.18 -29.33 -9.43
CA VAL A 147 4.92 -29.23 -10.69
C VAL A 147 5.91 -28.07 -10.66
N SER A 148 5.57 -26.93 -10.06
CA SER A 148 6.47 -25.77 -9.97
C SER A 148 7.73 -26.12 -9.20
N GLU A 149 7.60 -26.85 -8.09
CA GLU A 149 8.71 -27.36 -7.28
C GLU A 149 9.67 -28.29 -8.06
N ARG A 150 9.21 -28.92 -9.15
CA ARG A 150 10.00 -29.92 -9.89
C ARG A 150 10.71 -29.40 -11.13
N GLY A 151 10.33 -28.26 -11.70
CA GLY A 151 10.85 -27.96 -13.04
C GLY A 151 10.59 -26.60 -13.65
N SER A 152 10.11 -25.59 -12.92
CA SER A 152 9.93 -24.27 -13.54
C SER A 152 10.01 -23.15 -12.52
N SER A 153 10.96 -22.22 -12.72
CA SER A 153 11.10 -20.98 -11.96
C SER A 153 10.00 -19.96 -12.28
N TRP A 154 8.82 -20.39 -12.71
CA TRP A 154 7.67 -19.52 -13.02
C TRP A 154 7.31 -18.58 -11.86
N GLU A 155 7.59 -18.98 -10.62
CA GLU A 155 7.41 -18.14 -9.43
C GLU A 155 8.26 -16.87 -9.46
N SER A 156 9.49 -16.94 -9.98
CA SER A 156 10.35 -15.76 -10.13
C SER A 156 9.85 -14.83 -11.23
N GLU A 157 9.29 -15.38 -12.31
CA GLU A 157 8.66 -14.60 -13.38
C GLU A 157 7.36 -13.91 -12.89
N LEU A 158 6.52 -14.62 -12.14
CA LEU A 158 5.32 -14.04 -11.53
C LEU A 158 5.65 -12.97 -10.52
N SER A 159 6.61 -13.22 -9.62
CA SER A 159 7.01 -12.23 -8.61
C SER A 159 7.62 -10.99 -9.26
N ALA A 160 8.44 -11.15 -10.30
CA ALA A 160 8.99 -10.02 -11.06
C ALA A 160 7.88 -9.22 -11.76
N SER A 161 6.88 -9.89 -12.35
CA SER A 161 5.75 -9.23 -13.03
C SER A 161 4.79 -8.52 -12.06
N LEU A 162 4.48 -9.15 -10.92
CA LEU A 162 3.52 -8.64 -9.95
C LEU A 162 4.12 -7.56 -9.05
N TRP A 163 5.36 -7.75 -8.61
CA TRP A 163 6.00 -6.96 -7.54
C TRP A 163 7.22 -6.17 -8.01
N GLY A 164 7.76 -6.46 -9.20
CA GLY A 164 8.96 -5.79 -9.73
C GLY A 164 8.74 -4.37 -10.25
N ALA A 165 7.49 -3.89 -10.28
CA ALA A 165 7.17 -2.55 -10.74
C ALA A 165 7.60 -1.46 -9.73
N ASP A 166 8.12 -0.34 -10.25
CA ASP A 166 8.70 0.77 -9.48
C ASP A 166 7.79 1.34 -8.38
N PHE A 167 6.46 1.20 -8.54
CA PHE A 167 5.50 1.70 -7.55
C PHE A 167 5.50 0.90 -6.25
N TRP A 168 5.90 -0.38 -6.26
CA TRP A 168 6.07 -1.18 -5.05
C TRP A 168 7.35 -0.81 -4.29
N GLN A 169 8.35 -0.32 -5.03
CA GLN A 169 9.67 0.07 -4.50
C GLN A 169 9.69 1.51 -3.97
N MET A 170 8.52 2.10 -3.67
CA MET A 170 8.47 3.41 -3.01
C MET A 170 9.08 3.29 -1.60
N ASN A 171 10.38 3.58 -1.55
CA ASN A 171 11.20 3.58 -0.36
C ASN A 171 10.48 4.43 0.71
N VAL A 172 9.98 3.76 1.74
CA VAL A 172 9.24 4.37 2.86
C VAL A 172 10.11 5.41 3.60
N SER A 173 11.43 5.39 3.35
CA SER A 173 12.41 6.37 3.80
C SER A 173 12.22 7.78 3.23
N SER A 174 11.53 7.98 2.10
CA SER A 174 11.56 9.27 1.40
C SER A 174 10.28 10.12 1.46
N GLY A 175 9.13 9.58 1.91
CA GLY A 175 7.85 10.31 1.76
C GLY A 175 6.86 10.19 2.91
N ALA A 176 6.68 9.00 3.49
CA ALA A 176 5.61 8.76 4.46
C ALA A 176 5.99 9.13 5.91
N LEU A 177 7.28 9.09 6.24
CA LEU A 177 7.80 9.44 7.58
C LEU A 177 8.30 10.87 7.71
N ALA A 178 8.42 11.62 6.61
CA ALA A 178 8.88 13.02 6.61
C ALA A 178 7.83 14.03 7.12
N LEU A 179 6.60 13.58 7.43
CA LEU A 179 5.55 14.42 8.03
C LEU A 179 5.61 14.48 9.56
N LEU A 180 6.55 13.78 10.20
CA LEU A 180 6.84 13.97 11.62
C LEU A 180 7.85 15.12 11.80
N PRO A 181 7.52 16.17 12.58
CA PRO A 181 8.43 17.29 12.80
C PRO A 181 9.49 16.85 13.81
N GLY A 182 10.56 16.23 13.32
CA GLY A 182 11.58 15.63 14.19
C GLY A 182 12.90 15.34 13.49
N GLY A 183 13.71 16.38 13.28
CA GLY A 183 15.14 16.35 13.57
C GLY A 183 16.04 15.30 12.89
N GLY A 184 15.83 14.97 11.63
CA GLY A 184 16.84 14.26 10.82
C GLY A 184 17.72 15.25 10.06
N SER A 185 19.00 15.36 10.42
CA SER A 185 19.99 16.12 9.65
C SER A 185 20.10 15.52 8.24
N LYS A 186 19.64 16.27 7.24
CA LYS A 186 19.78 15.90 5.83
C LYS A 186 21.28 15.73 5.51
N PRO A 187 21.66 14.73 4.70
CA PRO A 187 23.05 14.54 4.32
C PRO A 187 23.52 15.75 3.48
N VAL A 188 24.56 16.42 3.96
CA VAL A 188 25.25 17.50 3.23
C VAL A 188 25.84 16.87 1.97
N LEU A 189 25.35 17.27 0.79
CA LEU A 189 25.85 16.77 -0.49
C LEU A 189 27.32 17.20 -0.66
N GLU A 190 28.23 16.24 -0.74
CA GLU A 190 29.66 16.50 -0.98
C GLU A 190 29.90 17.11 -2.38
N PRO A 191 31.01 17.83 -2.59
CA PRO A 191 31.37 18.39 -3.90
C PRO A 191 31.51 17.28 -4.95
N SER A 192 30.99 17.52 -6.16
CA SER A 192 31.20 16.62 -7.31
C SER A 192 32.30 17.16 -8.22
N ASP A 193 33.10 16.28 -8.82
CA ASP A 193 34.12 16.65 -9.82
C ASP A 193 33.49 17.04 -11.18
N ASP A 194 32.21 16.71 -11.41
CA ASP A 194 31.48 17.03 -12.63
C ASP A 194 30.90 18.45 -12.60
N ALA A 195 31.42 19.33 -13.46
CA ALA A 195 31.03 20.76 -13.49
C ALA A 195 29.52 21.01 -13.72
N LYS A 196 28.82 20.12 -14.44
CA LYS A 196 27.36 20.25 -14.67
C LYS A 196 26.55 19.79 -13.46
N GLU A 197 27.02 18.77 -12.75
CA GLU A 197 26.38 18.27 -11.55
C GLU A 197 26.60 19.22 -10.38
N GLU A 198 27.81 19.77 -10.26
CA GLU A 198 28.17 20.74 -9.23
C GLU A 198 27.33 22.01 -9.33
N GLN A 199 27.04 22.50 -10.55
CA GLN A 199 26.11 23.62 -10.74
C GLN A 199 24.69 23.32 -10.24
N TRP A 200 24.23 22.07 -10.37
CA TRP A 200 22.92 21.67 -9.87
C TRP A 200 22.93 21.50 -8.34
N ARG A 201 23.98 20.91 -7.77
CA ARG A 201 24.18 20.77 -6.32
C ARG A 201 24.32 22.14 -5.64
N GLU A 202 24.99 23.09 -6.28
CA GLU A 202 25.14 24.47 -5.80
C GLU A 202 23.79 25.21 -5.73
N ARG A 203 22.95 25.05 -6.75
CA ARG A 203 21.57 25.59 -6.74
C ARG A 203 20.73 25.02 -5.59
N LEU A 204 20.88 23.72 -5.29
CA LEU A 204 20.20 23.11 -4.14
C LEU A 204 20.69 23.68 -2.81
N ARG A 205 22.01 23.84 -2.63
CA ARG A 205 22.58 24.49 -1.44
C ARG A 205 22.14 25.95 -1.30
N GLU A 206 21.94 26.66 -2.41
CA GLU A 206 21.38 28.02 -2.39
C GLU A 206 19.92 28.05 -1.98
N GLN A 207 19.12 27.11 -2.47
CA GLN A 207 17.71 27.00 -2.12
C GLN A 207 17.53 26.63 -0.65
N GLU A 208 18.33 25.71 -0.13
CA GLU A 208 18.34 25.35 1.30
C GLU A 208 18.71 26.55 2.18
N ARG A 209 19.77 27.31 1.82
CA ARG A 209 20.11 28.57 2.51
C ARG A 209 18.98 29.60 2.46
N ARG A 210 18.17 29.63 1.40
CA ARG A 210 16.98 30.50 1.33
C ARG A 210 15.89 30.02 2.30
N GLU A 211 15.62 28.72 2.34
CA GLU A 211 14.63 28.12 3.24
C GLU A 211 15.01 28.32 4.70
N GLU A 212 16.28 28.13 5.07
CA GLU A 212 16.78 28.39 6.42
C GLU A 212 16.60 29.85 6.84
N ARG A 213 16.87 30.80 5.93
CA ARG A 213 16.62 32.23 6.18
C ARG A 213 15.13 32.52 6.40
N ILE A 214 14.24 31.85 5.65
CA ILE A 214 12.79 32.00 5.82
C ILE A 214 12.35 31.38 7.15
N ALA A 215 12.85 30.20 7.50
CA ALA A 215 12.58 29.53 8.77
C ALA A 215 13.07 30.36 9.98
N ALA A 216 14.26 30.97 9.88
CA ALA A 216 14.78 31.85 10.92
C ALA A 216 13.94 33.13 11.09
N ARG A 217 13.43 33.71 9.99
CA ARG A 217 12.49 34.84 10.03
C ARG A 217 11.14 34.45 10.64
N MET A 218 10.62 33.27 10.34
CA MET A 218 9.37 32.78 10.94
C MET A 218 9.54 32.48 12.44
N LYS A 219 10.67 31.89 12.85
CA LYS A 219 10.98 31.61 14.26
C LYS A 219 11.15 32.90 15.07
N SER A 220 11.84 33.90 14.53
CA SER A 220 11.97 35.21 15.19
C SER A 220 10.62 35.94 15.29
N ARG A 221 9.79 35.92 14.24
CA ARG A 221 8.45 36.50 14.26
C ARG A 221 7.53 35.85 15.31
N GLY A 222 7.51 34.52 15.40
CA GLY A 222 6.76 33.79 16.43
C GLY A 222 7.29 34.01 17.86
N MET A 223 8.57 34.29 18.02
CA MET A 223 9.18 34.60 19.33
C MET A 223 8.92 36.05 19.76
N THR A 224 8.65 36.95 18.81
CA THR A 224 8.30 38.35 19.08
C THR A 224 6.83 38.48 19.50
N GLU A 225 5.92 37.69 18.92
CA GLU A 225 4.50 37.61 19.34
C GLU A 225 4.32 36.98 20.73
N ARG A 226 5.15 35.99 21.11
CA ARG A 226 5.10 35.42 22.48
C ARG A 226 5.70 36.34 23.57
N LYS A 227 6.61 37.26 23.23
CA LYS A 227 7.17 38.23 24.19
C LYS A 227 6.34 39.53 24.30
N SER A 228 5.53 39.86 23.29
CA SER A 228 4.62 41.02 23.35
C SER A 228 3.40 40.74 24.25
N ALA A 229 2.91 39.49 24.31
CA ALA A 229 1.83 39.10 25.22
C ALA A 229 2.20 39.12 26.72
N SER A 230 3.49 39.19 27.09
CA SER A 230 3.94 39.29 28.49
C SER A 230 4.54 40.66 28.85
N SER A 231 4.51 41.64 27.95
CA SER A 231 5.08 42.98 28.16
C SER A 231 4.14 44.15 27.80
N GLU A 232 2.96 43.87 27.23
CA GLU A 232 1.91 44.88 26.99
C GLU A 232 1.22 45.41 28.26
N ALA A 233 1.46 44.82 29.44
CA ALA A 233 1.01 45.38 30.73
C ALA A 233 1.96 46.43 31.34
N LYS A 234 3.10 46.77 30.69
CA LYS A 234 4.08 47.73 31.24
C LYS A 234 4.60 48.80 30.28
N LEU A 235 4.23 48.80 29.00
CA LEU A 235 4.76 49.72 27.98
C LEU A 235 3.83 50.87 27.57
N VAL A 236 2.58 50.90 28.03
CA VAL A 236 1.64 52.02 27.78
C VAL A 236 1.94 53.25 28.66
N ALA A 237 2.80 53.11 29.67
CA ALA A 237 3.23 54.22 30.55
C ALA A 237 4.50 54.96 30.08
N ALA A 238 5.09 54.59 28.93
CA ALA A 238 6.30 55.21 28.37
C ALA A 238 6.06 55.83 26.98
N VAL A 239 4.82 56.26 26.72
CA VAL A 239 4.57 57.35 25.78
C VAL A 239 5.20 58.62 26.37
N ALA A 240 5.77 59.46 25.50
CA ALA A 240 6.17 60.85 25.73
C ALA A 240 7.64 61.14 26.05
N SER A 241 8.55 60.81 25.12
CA SER A 241 9.67 61.71 24.81
C SER A 241 10.37 61.34 23.49
N SER A 242 10.64 62.37 22.68
CA SER A 242 11.46 62.43 21.45
C SER A 242 10.88 61.91 20.13
N SER A 243 10.30 62.86 19.40
CA SER A 243 10.15 62.90 17.94
C SER A 243 11.49 63.17 17.24
N SER A 244 11.77 62.52 16.09
CA SER A 244 12.04 63.20 14.80
C SER A 244 12.52 62.27 13.66
N LYS A 245 11.76 62.31 12.54
CA LYS A 245 12.15 62.31 11.11
C LYS A 245 12.83 61.10 10.41
N SER A 246 12.18 60.71 9.29
CA SER A 246 12.71 60.21 7.99
C SER A 246 13.24 58.76 7.95
N SER A 247 12.97 57.88 6.98
CA SER A 247 12.45 58.01 5.60
C SER A 247 11.89 56.66 5.13
N LYS A 248 10.88 56.73 4.24
CA LYS A 248 10.27 55.63 3.48
C LYS A 248 11.26 54.91 2.56
N SER A 249 11.19 53.58 2.51
CA SER A 249 11.40 52.82 1.27
C SER A 249 10.46 51.61 1.27
N VAL A 250 9.46 51.68 0.38
CA VAL A 250 8.47 50.65 0.08
C VAL A 250 9.16 49.56 -0.73
N ALA A 251 9.29 48.35 -0.18
CA ALA A 251 9.67 47.18 -0.97
C ALA A 251 8.40 46.56 -1.55
N VAL A 252 8.23 46.80 -2.85
CA VAL A 252 7.18 46.27 -3.72
C VAL A 252 7.31 44.74 -3.76
N LEU A 253 6.25 44.04 -3.32
CA LEU A 253 6.00 42.65 -3.70
C LEU A 253 5.67 42.61 -5.19
N SER A 254 6.64 42.22 -6.02
CA SER A 254 6.41 41.84 -7.41
C SER A 254 7.02 40.45 -7.63
N GLY A 255 6.31 39.43 -7.17
CA GLY A 255 6.52 38.06 -7.59
C GLY A 255 5.57 37.76 -8.74
N THR A 256 5.99 38.04 -9.97
CA THR A 256 5.30 37.57 -11.18
C THR A 256 5.41 36.04 -11.21
N GLY A 257 4.26 35.36 -11.10
CA GLY A 257 4.12 33.90 -11.06
C GLY A 257 4.46 33.18 -12.37
N ASP A 258 5.55 33.59 -13.04
CA ASP A 258 6.06 32.99 -14.28
C ASP A 258 7.09 31.88 -14.03
N GLU A 259 7.59 31.72 -12.80
CA GLU A 259 8.52 30.64 -12.46
C GLU A 259 7.85 29.26 -12.34
N LEU A 260 6.52 29.21 -12.19
CA LEU A 260 5.73 27.97 -12.25
C LEU A 260 5.35 27.55 -13.68
N ARG A 261 5.48 28.45 -14.68
CA ARG A 261 5.14 28.16 -16.09
C ARG A 261 6.31 27.63 -16.91
N ASN A 262 7.55 27.79 -16.46
CA ASN A 262 8.75 27.43 -17.22
C ASN A 262 9.52 26.20 -16.69
N ALA A 263 8.96 25.39 -15.78
CA ALA A 263 9.48 24.06 -15.44
C ALA A 263 9.18 23.01 -16.55
N GLY A 264 9.16 23.44 -17.80
CA GLY A 264 8.93 22.63 -19.00
C GLY A 264 10.23 22.14 -19.61
N THR A 265 10.93 21.23 -18.92
CA THR A 265 11.93 20.37 -19.56
C THR A 265 11.70 18.93 -19.11
N MET A 266 10.68 18.30 -19.71
CA MET A 266 10.55 16.85 -19.73
C MET A 266 11.83 16.26 -20.37
N PRO A 267 12.55 15.33 -19.72
CA PRO A 267 13.57 14.56 -20.42
C PRO A 267 12.91 13.72 -21.51
N GLY A 268 13.38 13.89 -22.74
CA GLY A 268 12.87 13.20 -23.91
C GLY A 268 13.30 11.73 -23.92
N LYS A 269 12.29 10.85 -23.89
CA LYS A 269 12.31 9.40 -24.17
C LYS A 269 12.70 8.51 -22.97
N LEU A 270 11.66 7.97 -22.33
CA LEU A 270 11.73 6.69 -21.63
C LEU A 270 11.92 5.56 -22.67
N PRO A 271 12.64 4.47 -22.34
CA PRO A 271 12.72 3.30 -23.19
C PRO A 271 11.31 2.75 -23.44
N THR A 272 10.99 2.54 -24.72
CA THR A 272 9.73 1.97 -25.16
C THR A 272 9.60 0.53 -24.65
N SER A 273 8.93 0.34 -23.52
CA SER A 273 8.43 -0.97 -23.12
C SER A 273 7.42 -1.44 -24.18
N GLY A 274 7.73 -2.56 -24.82
CA GLY A 274 6.95 -3.11 -25.91
C GLY A 274 5.46 -3.30 -25.58
N PHE A 275 4.64 -3.05 -26.61
CA PHE A 275 3.33 -3.64 -26.84
C PHE A 275 2.24 -3.49 -25.76
N GLY A 276 1.48 -2.39 -25.84
CA GLY A 276 0.00 -2.40 -25.81
C GLY A 276 -0.77 -2.85 -24.56
N TRP A 277 -0.14 -3.34 -23.49
CA TRP A 277 -0.89 -3.83 -22.32
C TRP A 277 -1.66 -2.72 -21.59
N SER A 278 -1.12 -1.50 -21.54
CA SER A 278 -1.79 -0.36 -20.91
C SER A 278 -3.08 0.04 -21.63
N THR A 279 -3.13 -0.07 -22.96
CA THR A 279 -4.35 0.22 -23.73
C THR A 279 -5.39 -0.88 -23.57
N ILE A 280 -4.97 -2.15 -23.51
CA ILE A 280 -5.86 -3.29 -23.25
C ILE A 280 -6.47 -3.19 -21.85
N ILE A 281 -5.66 -2.92 -20.82
CA ILE A 281 -6.11 -2.79 -19.43
C ILE A 281 -7.07 -1.59 -19.29
N SER A 282 -6.75 -0.46 -19.93
CA SER A 282 -7.62 0.72 -19.91
C SER A 282 -8.96 0.45 -20.60
N LEU A 283 -8.95 -0.28 -21.72
CA LEU A 283 -10.16 -0.62 -22.46
C LEU A 283 -11.04 -1.62 -21.70
N LEU A 284 -10.42 -2.56 -20.97
CA LEU A 284 -11.09 -3.48 -20.05
C LEU A 284 -11.71 -2.75 -18.86
N ALA A 285 -11.00 -1.78 -18.28
CA ALA A 285 -11.50 -0.96 -17.18
C ALA A 285 -12.69 -0.09 -17.60
N VAL A 286 -12.61 0.58 -18.76
CA VAL A 286 -13.72 1.36 -19.32
C VAL A 286 -14.92 0.46 -19.66
N GLY A 287 -14.67 -0.72 -20.24
CA GLY A 287 -15.71 -1.72 -20.50
C GLY A 287 -16.41 -2.20 -19.23
N TYR A 288 -15.65 -2.42 -18.15
CA TYR A 288 -16.21 -2.83 -16.87
C TYR A 288 -17.06 -1.73 -16.22
N VAL A 289 -16.60 -0.48 -16.24
CA VAL A 289 -17.32 0.67 -15.66
C VAL A 289 -18.61 0.96 -16.43
N THR A 290 -18.58 0.91 -17.76
CA THR A 290 -19.78 1.12 -18.59
C THR A 290 -20.82 0.02 -18.37
N LEU A 291 -20.39 -1.24 -18.17
CA LEU A 291 -21.28 -2.36 -17.92
C LEU A 291 -21.89 -2.32 -16.50
N LEU A 292 -21.12 -1.85 -15.51
CA LEU A 292 -21.63 -1.54 -14.17
C LEU A 292 -22.64 -0.39 -14.19
N GLN A 293 -22.36 0.67 -14.93
CA GLN A 293 -23.26 1.83 -15.04
C GLN A 293 -24.57 1.47 -15.75
N ARG A 294 -24.51 0.66 -16.80
CA ARG A 294 -25.70 0.12 -17.47
C ARG A 294 -26.54 -0.75 -16.54
N ARG A 295 -25.91 -1.62 -15.73
CA ARG A 295 -26.61 -2.43 -14.73
C ARG A 295 -27.19 -1.62 -13.57
N ALA A 296 -26.59 -0.47 -13.26
CA ALA A 296 -27.13 0.45 -12.26
C ALA A 296 -28.37 1.18 -12.81
N GLN A 297 -28.37 1.56 -14.08
CA GLN A 297 -29.53 2.18 -14.76
C GLN A 297 -30.69 1.21 -14.96
N GLU A 298 -30.44 -0.07 -15.26
CA GLU A 298 -31.50 -1.09 -15.38
C GLU A 298 -32.15 -1.47 -14.03
N ARG A 299 -31.61 -0.98 -12.90
CA ARG A 299 -32.12 -1.23 -11.54
C ARG A 299 -32.77 -0.01 -10.87
N ALA A 300 -32.67 1.17 -11.48
CA ALA A 300 -33.34 2.39 -11.06
C ALA A 300 -34.67 2.54 -11.81
#